data_AF-A0A3D5R8S2-F1
#
_entry.id   AF-A0A3D5R8S2-F1
#
_cell.length_a   1.000
_cell.length_b   1.000
_cell.length_c   1.000
_cell.angle_alpha   90.00
_cell.angle_beta   90.00
_cell.angle_gamma   90.00
#
_symmetry.space_group_name_H-M   'P 1'
#
loop_
_entity.id
_entity.type
_entity.pdbx_description
1 polymer ?
#
loop_
_entity_poly.entity_id
_entity_poly.type
_entity_poly.pdbx_seq_one_letter_code
_entity_poly.pdbx_strand_id
1 'polypeptide(L)'
;MIEIKGKYNKAVVFTDDIDDGAVAQIKELCDQPFVKGSKIRIMPDAHAGAGCVIGTTMTVEDKVVPNLVGYDIGCGVVTAKLSTDNINLEKLDNYIKTSIPHGFDVNDRIVRDFPIEKLNCYKKLNKPERLRKSLGTLGSGNHFIEIDKNDKGELYLIIHTGSRNLGKQVAQFYQKRASETHKELPKHLAYCEGNQLD
;
A
#
# COMPACT_ATOMS: atom_id res chain seq x y z
N MET A 1 19.47 -10.49 11.46
CA MET A 1 19.99 -9.58 10.41
C MET A 1 20.91 -10.33 9.45
N ILE A 2 20.62 -10.29 8.15
CA ILE A 2 21.43 -10.92 7.09
C ILE A 2 21.64 -9.98 5.89
N GLU A 3 22.63 -10.26 5.04
CA GLU A 3 22.81 -9.56 3.76
C GLU A 3 22.42 -10.47 2.58
N ILE A 4 21.43 -10.05 1.79
CA ILE A 4 21.09 -10.69 0.50
C ILE A 4 21.77 -9.90 -0.61
N LYS A 5 22.54 -10.59 -1.47
CA LYS A 5 23.39 -9.98 -2.50
C LYS A 5 22.92 -10.41 -3.89
N GLY A 6 22.68 -9.43 -4.75
CA GLY A 6 22.42 -9.63 -6.17
C GLY A 6 23.54 -9.04 -7.03
N LYS A 7 23.33 -9.04 -8.34
CA LYS A 7 24.29 -8.66 -9.37
C LYS A 7 24.71 -7.18 -9.34
N TYR A 8 23.83 -6.26 -8.91
CA TYR A 8 24.09 -4.82 -8.96
C TYR A 8 24.05 -4.13 -7.59
N ASN A 9 23.43 -4.75 -6.58
CA ASN A 9 23.39 -4.22 -5.21
C ASN A 9 23.16 -5.33 -4.16
N LYS A 10 23.02 -4.93 -2.89
CA LYS A 10 22.65 -5.80 -1.77
C LYS A 10 21.57 -5.15 -0.90
N ALA A 11 20.76 -5.99 -0.26
CA ALA A 11 19.81 -5.61 0.77
C ALA A 11 20.32 -6.02 2.15
N VAL A 12 20.06 -5.18 3.16
CA VAL A 12 20.23 -5.54 4.57
C VAL A 12 18.85 -5.89 5.13
N VAL A 13 18.70 -7.12 5.60
CA VAL A 13 17.46 -7.67 6.16
C VAL A 13 17.55 -7.64 7.67
N PHE A 14 16.58 -7.04 8.37
CA PHE A 14 16.66 -6.86 9.82
C PHE A 14 16.26 -8.10 10.63
N THR A 15 15.44 -9.00 10.08
CA THR A 15 15.15 -10.34 10.63
C THR A 15 16.26 -11.37 10.31
N ASP A 16 16.16 -12.54 10.91
CA ASP A 16 16.81 -13.82 10.56
C ASP A 16 15.79 -14.95 10.26
N ASP A 17 14.53 -14.79 10.65
CA ASP A 17 13.37 -15.56 10.17
C ASP A 17 12.76 -14.87 8.93
N ILE A 18 12.85 -15.49 7.75
CA ILE A 18 12.35 -14.96 6.48
C ILE A 18 12.12 -16.09 5.46
N ASP A 19 11.04 -16.02 4.68
CA ASP A 19 10.65 -17.08 3.74
C ASP A 19 11.49 -17.09 2.44
N ASP A 20 11.69 -18.28 1.85
CA ASP A 20 12.47 -18.46 0.61
C ASP A 20 11.93 -17.63 -0.58
N GLY A 21 10.62 -17.36 -0.63
CA GLY A 21 9.98 -16.53 -1.64
C GLY A 21 10.34 -15.05 -1.47
N ALA A 22 10.38 -14.56 -0.22
CA ALA A 22 10.90 -13.24 0.09
C ALA A 22 12.40 -13.13 -0.22
N VAL A 23 13.20 -14.14 0.16
CA VAL A 23 14.64 -14.18 -0.18
C VAL A 23 14.85 -14.12 -1.71
N ALA A 24 14.05 -14.87 -2.48
CA ALA A 24 14.09 -14.85 -3.93
C ALA A 24 13.69 -13.48 -4.53
N GLN A 25 12.61 -12.86 -4.04
CA GLN A 25 12.18 -11.52 -4.48
C GLN A 25 13.20 -10.42 -4.13
N ILE A 26 13.83 -10.48 -2.94
CA ILE A 26 14.90 -9.53 -2.56
C ILE A 26 16.12 -9.71 -3.46
N LYS A 27 16.47 -10.95 -3.79
CA LYS A 27 17.57 -11.23 -4.73
C LYS A 27 17.25 -10.72 -6.13
N GLU A 28 16.05 -10.98 -6.66
CA GLU A 28 15.61 -10.50 -7.98
C GLU A 28 15.67 -8.96 -8.05
N LEU A 29 15.24 -8.25 -7.00
CA LEU A 29 15.39 -6.80 -6.88
C LEU A 29 16.87 -6.37 -6.91
N CYS A 30 17.74 -7.04 -6.17
CA CYS A 30 19.18 -6.75 -6.14
C CYS A 30 19.92 -7.14 -7.44
N ASP A 31 19.31 -7.95 -8.29
CA ASP A 31 19.77 -8.32 -9.63
C ASP A 31 19.38 -7.31 -10.72
N GLN A 32 18.65 -6.22 -10.40
CA GLN A 32 18.27 -5.20 -11.38
C GLN A 32 19.32 -4.07 -11.53
N PRO A 33 19.58 -3.55 -12.75
CA PRO A 33 20.54 -2.46 -12.94
C PRO A 33 20.17 -1.16 -12.22
N PHE A 34 18.87 -0.82 -12.16
CA PHE A 34 18.39 0.47 -11.66
C PHE A 34 18.56 0.65 -10.14
N VAL A 35 18.74 -0.43 -9.38
CA VAL A 35 18.96 -0.34 -7.92
C VAL A 35 20.43 -0.13 -7.56
N LYS A 36 21.34 0.03 -8.54
CA LYS A 36 22.78 0.23 -8.31
C LYS A 36 23.01 1.52 -7.50
N GLY A 37 23.53 1.39 -6.28
CA GLY A 37 23.78 2.51 -5.36
C GLY A 37 22.63 2.82 -4.39
N SER A 38 21.43 2.27 -4.61
CA SER A 38 20.30 2.40 -3.69
C SER A 38 20.63 1.88 -2.29
N LYS A 39 20.06 2.50 -1.25
CA LYS A 39 20.14 1.98 0.12
C LYS A 39 18.93 1.06 0.37
N ILE A 40 19.05 -0.23 0.05
CA ILE A 40 17.96 -1.21 0.22
C ILE A 40 17.95 -1.77 1.66
N ARG A 41 16.79 -1.73 2.31
CA ARG A 41 16.53 -2.27 3.65
C ARG A 41 15.24 -3.10 3.63
N ILE A 42 15.23 -4.22 4.34
CA ILE A 42 14.09 -5.12 4.47
C ILE A 42 13.77 -5.26 5.96
N MET A 43 12.56 -4.87 6.34
CA MET A 43 12.12 -4.78 7.74
C MET A 43 11.87 -6.17 8.37
N PRO A 44 11.72 -6.29 9.71
CA PRO A 44 11.57 -7.58 10.37
C PRO A 44 10.27 -8.34 10.04
N ASP A 45 9.23 -7.63 9.62
CA ASP A 45 7.90 -8.12 9.24
C ASP A 45 7.82 -8.59 7.76
N ALA A 46 8.97 -8.71 7.10
CA ALA A 46 9.06 -8.92 5.67
C ALA A 46 8.65 -10.33 5.21
N HIS A 47 7.86 -10.37 4.14
CA HIS A 47 7.30 -11.59 3.55
C HIS A 47 7.09 -11.42 2.05
N ALA A 48 6.99 -12.54 1.32
CA ALA A 48 6.75 -12.54 -0.12
C ALA A 48 5.45 -11.81 -0.49
N GLY A 49 5.55 -10.77 -1.31
CA GLY A 49 4.40 -10.00 -1.78
C GLY A 49 4.05 -10.28 -3.24
N ALA A 50 3.19 -9.43 -3.82
CA ALA A 50 2.73 -9.54 -5.21
C ALA A 50 3.80 -9.07 -6.21
N GLY A 51 4.93 -9.79 -6.27
CA GLY A 51 6.11 -9.49 -7.10
C GLY A 51 7.25 -8.78 -6.35
N CYS A 52 6.99 -8.18 -5.19
CA CYS A 52 8.04 -7.60 -4.36
C CYS A 52 7.74 -7.79 -2.87
N VAL A 53 8.79 -7.85 -2.06
CA VAL A 53 8.71 -8.10 -0.61
C VAL A 53 8.04 -6.94 0.12
N ILE A 54 7.02 -7.27 0.91
CA ILE A 54 6.41 -6.35 1.87
C ILE A 54 7.43 -6.05 2.98
N GLY A 55 7.44 -4.82 3.52
CA GLY A 55 8.52 -4.38 4.42
C GLY A 55 9.80 -3.95 3.70
N THR A 56 9.79 -3.79 2.37
CA THR A 56 10.90 -3.15 1.63
C THR A 56 10.92 -1.63 1.87
N THR A 57 12.08 -1.09 2.19
CA THR A 57 12.37 0.35 2.21
C THR A 57 13.64 0.62 1.44
N MET A 58 13.60 1.50 0.43
CA MET A 58 14.79 1.81 -0.37
C MET A 58 14.77 3.22 -0.97
N THR A 59 15.97 3.73 -1.30
CA THR A 59 16.09 4.94 -2.13
C THR A 59 15.93 4.58 -3.60
N VAL A 60 15.06 5.32 -4.29
CA VAL A 60 14.95 5.33 -5.75
C VAL A 60 15.13 6.78 -6.20
N GLU A 61 15.97 7.00 -7.20
CA GLU A 61 16.24 8.29 -7.83
C GLU A 61 15.74 8.21 -9.28
N ASP A 62 15.44 9.35 -9.93
CA ASP A 62 14.90 9.52 -11.31
C ASP A 62 13.61 8.74 -11.71
N LYS A 63 13.22 7.71 -10.97
CA LYS A 63 12.28 6.65 -11.38
C LYS A 63 11.22 6.38 -10.32
N VAL A 64 10.10 5.79 -10.73
CA VAL A 64 9.05 5.24 -9.85
C VAL A 64 8.77 3.80 -10.25
N VAL A 65 8.94 2.83 -9.35
CA VAL A 65 8.49 1.44 -9.54
C VAL A 65 7.12 1.28 -8.86
N PRO A 66 5.98 1.26 -9.58
CA PRO A 66 4.66 1.30 -8.93
C PRO A 66 4.41 0.12 -7.98
N ASN A 67 4.91 -1.07 -8.31
CA ASN A 67 4.78 -2.26 -7.46
C ASN A 67 5.46 -2.10 -6.09
N LEU A 68 6.61 -1.40 -6.03
CA LEU A 68 7.33 -1.12 -4.77
C LEU A 68 6.61 -0.07 -3.90
N VAL A 69 5.68 0.71 -4.47
CA VAL A 69 4.75 1.57 -3.71
C VAL A 69 3.53 0.78 -3.21
N GLY A 70 3.17 -0.30 -3.90
CA GLY A 70 2.04 -1.16 -3.59
C GLY A 70 0.73 -0.72 -4.25
N TYR A 71 -0.25 -1.64 -4.29
CA TYR A 71 -1.52 -1.41 -4.99
C TYR A 71 -2.54 -0.59 -4.18
N ASP A 72 -2.60 -0.71 -2.84
CA ASP A 72 -3.41 0.22 -2.04
C ASP A 72 -2.54 1.39 -1.57
N ILE A 73 -2.33 2.33 -2.50
CA ILE A 73 -1.42 3.48 -2.35
C ILE A 73 -1.82 4.29 -1.11
N GLY A 74 -0.89 4.51 -0.19
CA GLY A 74 -1.16 5.25 1.04
C GLY A 74 -2.11 4.53 2.00
N CYS A 75 -2.21 3.20 1.93
CA CYS A 75 -2.74 2.42 3.04
C CYS A 75 -1.88 2.61 4.29
N GLY A 76 -2.52 2.87 5.41
CA GLY A 76 -1.86 3.18 6.67
C GLY A 76 -2.83 3.25 7.84
N VAL A 77 -2.28 3.49 9.03
CA VAL A 77 -3.00 3.45 10.29
C VAL A 77 -3.13 4.87 10.87
N VAL A 78 -4.34 5.22 11.30
CA VAL A 78 -4.61 6.43 12.09
C VAL A 78 -5.04 6.00 13.49
N THR A 79 -4.29 6.45 14.50
CA THR A 79 -4.57 6.20 15.92
C THR A 79 -4.96 7.49 16.62
N ALA A 80 -6.11 7.50 17.29
CA ALA A 80 -6.62 8.65 18.05
C ALA A 80 -6.92 8.24 19.50
N LYS A 81 -6.27 8.88 20.47
CA LYS A 81 -6.60 8.70 21.89
C LYS A 81 -7.99 9.26 22.18
N LEU A 82 -8.79 8.49 22.91
CA LEU A 82 -10.16 8.86 23.29
C LEU A 82 -10.17 9.55 24.65
N SER A 83 -11.15 10.45 24.85
CA SER A 83 -11.36 11.18 26.10
C SER A 83 -12.20 10.41 27.14
N THR A 84 -12.49 9.13 26.88
CA THR A 84 -13.24 8.23 27.75
C THR A 84 -12.49 6.92 27.94
N ASP A 85 -12.55 6.36 29.13
CA ASP A 85 -12.10 5.02 29.52
C ASP A 85 -13.24 3.97 29.45
N ASN A 86 -14.47 4.43 29.24
CA ASN A 86 -15.69 3.64 29.22
C ASN A 86 -16.42 3.78 27.86
N ILE A 87 -16.58 2.65 27.16
CA ILE A 87 -17.28 2.54 25.87
C ILE A 87 -18.09 1.25 25.85
N ASN A 88 -19.36 1.33 25.45
CA ASN A 88 -20.13 0.14 25.09
C ASN A 88 -19.68 -0.33 23.69
N LEU A 89 -18.80 -1.34 23.67
CA LEU A 89 -18.18 -1.87 22.46
C LEU A 89 -19.20 -2.49 21.49
N GLU A 90 -20.22 -3.20 21.99
CA GLU A 90 -21.29 -3.78 21.17
C GLU A 90 -22.07 -2.69 20.41
N LYS A 91 -22.43 -1.60 21.09
CA LYS A 91 -23.12 -0.47 20.47
C LYS A 91 -22.23 0.25 19.44
N LEU A 92 -20.93 0.33 19.70
CA LEU A 92 -19.97 0.94 18.76
C LEU A 92 -19.76 0.05 17.52
N ASP A 93 -19.57 -1.25 17.69
CA ASP A 93 -19.44 -2.23 16.60
C ASP A 93 -20.68 -2.24 15.69
N ASN A 94 -21.88 -2.29 16.28
CA ASN A 94 -23.13 -2.16 15.54
C ASN A 94 -23.24 -0.81 14.80
N TYR A 95 -22.80 0.29 15.42
CA TYR A 95 -22.78 1.60 14.78
C TYR A 95 -21.80 1.66 13.59
N ILE A 96 -20.60 1.09 13.74
CA ILE A 96 -19.58 1.00 12.68
C ILE A 96 -20.13 0.18 11.50
N LYS A 97 -20.63 -1.03 11.77
CA LYS A 97 -21.18 -1.95 10.75
C LYS A 97 -22.35 -1.36 9.97
N THR A 98 -23.16 -0.51 10.58
CA THR A 98 -24.32 0.14 9.94
C THR A 98 -24.02 1.50 9.30
N SER A 99 -23.03 2.23 9.79
CA SER A 99 -22.72 3.60 9.34
C SER A 99 -21.53 3.71 8.39
N ILE A 100 -20.67 2.70 8.33
CA ILE A 100 -19.44 2.71 7.51
C ILE A 100 -19.48 1.55 6.52
N PRO A 101 -19.67 1.83 5.21
CA PRO A 101 -19.59 0.79 4.18
C PRO A 101 -18.22 0.09 4.20
N HIS A 102 -18.23 -1.23 4.08
CA HIS A 102 -17.06 -2.08 4.22
C HIS A 102 -17.13 -3.24 3.22
N GLY A 103 -16.15 -4.14 3.21
CA GLY A 103 -16.09 -5.19 2.21
C GLY A 103 -15.88 -4.62 0.81
N PHE A 104 -16.89 -4.80 -0.05
CA PHE A 104 -16.93 -4.23 -1.40
C PHE A 104 -17.93 -3.07 -1.54
N ASP A 105 -18.54 -2.61 -0.45
CA ASP A 105 -19.61 -1.61 -0.52
C ASP A 105 -19.08 -0.17 -0.60
N VAL A 106 -19.95 0.72 -1.09
CA VAL A 106 -19.69 2.15 -1.26
C VAL A 106 -20.89 2.95 -0.77
N ASN A 107 -20.70 4.22 -0.43
CA ASN A 107 -21.81 5.09 -0.04
C ASN A 107 -22.81 5.25 -1.19
N ASP A 108 -24.11 5.40 -0.89
CA ASP A 108 -25.14 5.68 -1.91
C ASP A 108 -24.91 7.01 -2.65
N ARG A 109 -24.26 7.96 -1.98
CA ARG A 109 -23.91 9.31 -2.48
C ARG A 109 -22.46 9.64 -2.17
N ILE A 110 -21.92 10.63 -2.88
CA ILE A 110 -20.60 11.20 -2.56
C ILE A 110 -20.68 11.88 -1.19
N VAL A 111 -19.88 11.43 -0.21
CA VAL A 111 -19.84 11.95 1.16
C VAL A 111 -18.66 12.91 1.43
N ARG A 112 -17.65 12.88 0.55
CA ARG A 112 -16.51 13.79 0.51
C ARG A 112 -16.14 14.03 -0.94
N ASP A 113 -15.89 15.28 -1.30
CA ASP A 113 -15.31 15.59 -2.60
C ASP A 113 -13.80 15.27 -2.60
N PHE A 114 -13.32 14.80 -3.74
CA PHE A 114 -11.90 14.66 -4.05
C PHE A 114 -11.73 14.70 -5.57
N PRO A 115 -10.83 15.56 -6.09
CA PRO A 115 -10.77 15.85 -7.52
C PRO A 115 -10.02 14.76 -8.30
N ILE A 116 -10.61 13.57 -8.44
CA ILE A 116 -10.03 12.45 -9.21
C ILE A 116 -9.72 12.82 -10.66
N GLU A 117 -10.41 13.83 -11.21
CA GLU A 117 -10.18 14.37 -12.56
C GLU A 117 -8.89 15.19 -12.71
N LYS A 118 -8.21 15.53 -11.60
CA LYS A 118 -6.85 16.11 -11.60
C LYS A 118 -5.73 15.06 -11.67
N LEU A 119 -6.06 13.77 -11.61
CA LEU A 119 -5.08 12.70 -11.81
C LEU A 119 -4.74 12.58 -13.30
N ASN A 120 -3.47 12.59 -13.67
CA ASN A 120 -2.99 12.39 -15.05
C ASN A 120 -3.66 11.17 -15.72
N CYS A 121 -3.74 10.05 -14.98
CA CYS A 121 -4.37 8.82 -15.43
C CYS A 121 -5.91 8.81 -15.39
N TYR A 122 -6.62 9.91 -15.07
CA TYR A 122 -8.08 9.94 -14.87
C TYR A 122 -8.86 9.33 -16.03
N LYS A 123 -8.47 9.63 -17.28
CA LYS A 123 -9.08 9.10 -18.52
C LYS A 123 -8.91 7.58 -18.71
N LYS A 124 -8.25 6.90 -17.78
CA LYS A 124 -8.01 5.45 -17.74
C LYS A 124 -8.63 4.77 -16.50
N LEU A 125 -9.24 5.54 -15.59
CA LEU A 125 -9.90 5.00 -14.39
C LEU A 125 -11.30 4.47 -14.73
N ASN A 126 -11.57 3.24 -14.29
CA ASN A 126 -12.85 2.58 -14.49
C ASN A 126 -13.84 2.96 -13.37
N LYS A 127 -15.09 3.19 -13.75
CA LYS A 127 -16.22 3.52 -12.86
C LYS A 127 -15.90 4.72 -11.92
N PRO A 128 -15.51 5.90 -12.43
CA PRO A 128 -15.05 7.04 -11.62
C PRO A 128 -16.07 7.50 -10.57
N GLU A 129 -17.38 7.39 -10.83
CA GLU A 129 -18.40 7.72 -9.84
C GLU A 129 -18.43 6.74 -8.65
N ARG A 130 -18.16 5.45 -8.89
CA ARG A 130 -17.98 4.47 -7.79
C ARG A 130 -16.70 4.74 -7.00
N LEU A 131 -15.67 5.34 -7.62
CA LEU A 131 -14.48 5.80 -6.92
C LEU A 131 -14.81 6.98 -5.99
N ARG A 132 -15.54 8.01 -6.47
CA ARG A 132 -15.99 9.12 -5.61
C ARG A 132 -16.86 8.64 -4.43
N LYS A 133 -17.77 7.68 -4.67
CA LYS A 133 -18.59 7.05 -3.62
C LYS A 133 -17.81 6.17 -2.62
N SER A 134 -16.59 5.77 -2.95
CA SER A 134 -15.71 4.96 -2.08
C SER A 134 -14.88 5.77 -1.08
N LEU A 135 -14.93 7.10 -1.12
CA LEU A 135 -14.38 7.92 -0.03
C LEU A 135 -15.21 7.74 1.25
N GLY A 136 -14.53 7.62 2.40
CA GLY A 136 -15.19 7.41 3.69
C GLY A 136 -15.73 5.98 3.92
N THR A 137 -15.21 4.98 3.21
CA THR A 137 -15.54 3.55 3.40
C THR A 137 -14.32 2.78 3.87
N LEU A 138 -14.52 1.67 4.57
CA LEU A 138 -13.44 0.85 5.18
C LEU A 138 -12.77 -0.11 4.18
N GLY A 139 -13.50 -0.56 3.15
CA GLY A 139 -13.01 -1.57 2.21
C GLY A 139 -12.88 -2.98 2.82
N SER A 140 -12.07 -3.82 2.19
CA SER A 140 -11.87 -5.26 2.51
C SER A 140 -10.40 -5.61 2.67
N GLY A 141 -10.11 -6.83 3.13
CA GLY A 141 -8.75 -7.32 3.35
C GLY A 141 -8.34 -7.16 4.82
N ASN A 142 -7.16 -6.61 5.06
CA ASN A 142 -6.62 -6.32 6.39
C ASN A 142 -7.07 -4.95 6.96
N HIS A 143 -8.05 -4.30 6.34
CA HIS A 143 -8.59 -3.01 6.80
C HIS A 143 -9.60 -3.20 7.94
N PHE A 144 -9.45 -2.44 9.02
CA PHE A 144 -10.26 -2.57 10.24
C PHE A 144 -10.49 -1.23 10.94
N ILE A 145 -11.43 -1.23 11.89
CA ILE A 145 -11.63 -0.18 12.89
C ILE A 145 -11.76 -0.89 14.24
N GLU A 146 -10.93 -0.53 15.21
CA GLU A 146 -10.83 -1.20 16.51
C GLU A 146 -10.64 -0.22 17.67
N ILE A 147 -10.87 -0.71 18.89
CA ILE A 147 -10.67 0.03 20.14
C ILE A 147 -9.62 -0.69 20.98
N ASP A 148 -8.44 -0.07 21.06
CA ASP A 148 -7.31 -0.54 21.83
C ASP A 148 -7.27 0.10 23.23
N LYS A 149 -6.60 -0.57 24.16
CA LYS A 149 -6.47 -0.15 25.56
C LYS A 149 -5.02 -0.31 26.04
N ASN A 150 -4.41 0.76 26.54
CA ASN A 150 -3.05 0.71 27.09
C ASN A 150 -3.02 0.22 28.55
N ASP A 151 -1.81 -0.03 29.08
CA ASP A 151 -1.60 -0.52 30.46
C ASP A 151 -2.15 0.39 31.57
N LYS A 152 -2.39 1.67 31.24
CA LYS A 152 -2.99 2.67 32.16
C LYS A 152 -4.52 2.69 32.07
N GLY A 153 -5.09 1.87 31.19
CA GLY A 153 -6.52 1.76 30.93
C GLY A 153 -7.09 2.77 29.93
N GLU A 154 -6.26 3.58 29.29
CA GLU A 154 -6.69 4.62 28.35
C GLU A 154 -7.05 4.00 27.00
N LEU A 155 -8.15 4.47 26.39
CA LEU A 155 -8.67 3.92 25.13
C LEU A 155 -8.19 4.69 23.89
N TYR A 156 -8.03 3.96 22.78
CA TYR A 156 -7.59 4.47 21.49
C TYR A 156 -8.48 3.93 20.38
N LEU A 157 -8.94 4.79 19.48
CA LEU A 157 -9.54 4.40 18.21
C LEU A 157 -8.43 4.20 17.18
N ILE A 158 -8.35 3.02 16.58
CA ILE A 158 -7.42 2.71 15.49
C ILE A 158 -8.22 2.44 14.22
N ILE A 159 -7.82 3.07 13.11
CA ILE A 159 -8.41 2.90 11.78
C ILE A 159 -7.30 2.54 10.80
N HIS A 160 -7.35 1.33 10.22
CA HIS A 160 -6.42 0.89 9.19
C HIS A 160 -7.09 0.95 7.82
N THR A 161 -6.58 1.80 6.92
CA THR A 161 -7.26 2.12 5.65
C THR A 161 -6.35 2.80 4.62
N GLY A 162 -6.71 2.66 3.34
CA GLY A 162 -6.03 3.26 2.20
C GLY A 162 -6.97 3.78 1.10
N SER A 163 -6.38 4.03 -0.07
CA SER A 163 -6.98 4.56 -1.30
C SER A 163 -8.13 3.76 -1.94
N ARG A 164 -8.47 2.57 -1.43
CA ARG A 164 -9.49 1.67 -2.02
C ARG A 164 -9.14 1.34 -3.48
N ASN A 165 -10.16 1.13 -4.32
CA ASN A 165 -10.00 0.81 -5.73
C ASN A 165 -9.53 2.01 -6.60
N LEU A 166 -9.22 3.17 -6.01
CA LEU A 166 -8.59 4.29 -6.73
C LEU A 166 -7.10 4.03 -6.90
N GLY A 167 -6.33 3.91 -5.80
CA GLY A 167 -4.89 3.67 -5.88
C GLY A 167 -4.55 2.37 -6.59
N LYS A 168 -5.39 1.32 -6.42
CA LYS A 168 -5.21 0.06 -7.17
C LYS A 168 -5.20 0.28 -8.69
N GLN A 169 -6.09 1.13 -9.20
CA GLN A 169 -6.14 1.43 -10.64
C GLN A 169 -5.02 2.36 -11.09
N VAL A 170 -4.59 3.30 -10.25
CA VAL A 170 -3.40 4.14 -10.50
C VAL A 170 -2.15 3.26 -10.62
N ALA A 171 -1.90 2.40 -9.62
CA ALA A 171 -0.78 1.46 -9.62
C ALA A 171 -0.84 0.49 -10.82
N GLN A 172 -2.00 -0.10 -11.10
CA GLN A 172 -2.17 -0.98 -12.28
C GLN A 172 -1.93 -0.26 -13.62
N PHE A 173 -2.35 1.00 -13.76
CA PHE A 173 -2.11 1.79 -14.96
C PHE A 173 -0.62 2.07 -15.17
N TYR A 174 0.07 2.59 -14.15
CA TYR A 174 1.49 2.91 -14.28
C TYR A 174 2.37 1.64 -14.36
N GLN A 175 2.06 0.57 -13.62
CA GLN A 175 2.81 -0.70 -13.74
C GLN A 175 2.67 -1.30 -15.14
N LYS A 176 1.49 -1.17 -15.76
CA LYS A 176 1.29 -1.55 -17.16
C LYS A 176 2.20 -0.71 -18.08
N ARG A 177 2.12 0.63 -18.02
CA ARG A 177 2.91 1.56 -18.84
C ARG A 177 4.42 1.33 -18.70
N ALA A 178 4.89 1.08 -17.48
CA ALA A 178 6.25 0.66 -17.18
C ALA A 178 6.63 -0.63 -17.92
N SER A 179 5.84 -1.70 -17.75
CA SER A 179 6.10 -3.02 -18.38
C SER A 179 5.94 -3.05 -19.91
N GLU A 180 5.19 -2.11 -20.49
CA GLU A 180 5.07 -1.93 -21.94
C GLU A 180 6.28 -1.21 -22.55
N THR A 181 7.02 -0.44 -21.73
CA THR A 181 8.28 0.20 -22.10
C THR A 181 9.46 -0.75 -21.86
N HIS A 182 9.63 -1.18 -20.61
CA HIS A 182 10.74 -1.98 -20.13
C HIS A 182 10.44 -3.49 -20.24
N LYS A 183 10.46 -4.00 -21.47
CA LYS A 183 10.17 -5.41 -21.80
C LYS A 183 11.30 -6.36 -21.39
N GLU A 184 12.48 -5.82 -21.15
CA GLU A 184 13.68 -6.47 -20.65
C GLU A 184 13.68 -6.71 -19.13
N LEU A 185 12.82 -6.00 -18.38
CA LEU A 185 12.71 -6.11 -16.93
C LEU A 185 11.58 -7.06 -16.51
N PRO A 186 11.66 -7.69 -15.31
CA PRO A 186 10.51 -8.34 -14.71
C PRO A 186 9.35 -7.36 -14.58
N LYS A 187 8.13 -7.77 -14.98
CA LYS A 187 6.98 -6.85 -15.13
C LYS A 187 6.60 -6.08 -13.86
N HIS A 188 6.93 -6.64 -12.70
CA HIS A 188 6.73 -6.08 -11.36
C HIS A 188 7.89 -5.20 -10.86
N LEU A 189 9.05 -5.21 -11.52
CA LEU A 189 10.20 -4.34 -11.23
C LEU A 189 10.40 -3.24 -12.29
N ALA A 190 9.65 -3.29 -13.39
CA ALA A 190 9.60 -2.21 -14.37
C ALA A 190 9.13 -0.89 -13.73
N TYR A 191 9.78 0.22 -14.09
CA TYR A 191 9.54 1.57 -13.58
C TYR A 191 8.95 2.51 -14.64
N CYS A 192 8.44 3.65 -14.17
CA CYS A 192 8.20 4.84 -14.97
C CYS A 192 9.28 5.90 -14.70
N GLU A 193 9.70 6.63 -15.75
CA GLU A 193 10.64 7.75 -15.66
C GLU A 193 10.26 8.93 -16.57
N GLY A 194 10.60 10.15 -16.16
CA GLY A 194 10.29 11.40 -16.90
C GLY A 194 8.82 11.52 -17.31
N ASN A 195 8.58 11.86 -18.59
CA ASN A 195 7.26 12.03 -19.19
C ASN A 195 6.39 10.75 -19.22
N GLN A 196 6.87 9.63 -18.67
CA GLN A 196 6.04 8.45 -18.43
C GLN A 196 5.08 8.63 -17.25
N LEU A 197 5.21 9.69 -16.45
CA LEU A 197 4.29 10.04 -15.38
C LEU A 197 3.10 10.91 -15.85
N ASP A 198 3.21 11.52 -17.05
CA ASP A 198 2.20 12.35 -17.73
C ASP A 198 1.05 11.56 -18.38
#